data_AF-A0A2W4T7P1-F1
#
_entry.id   AF-A0A2W4T7P1-F1
#
_cell.length_a   1.000
_cell.length_b   1.000
_cell.length_c   1.000
_cell.angle_alpha   90.00
_cell.angle_beta   90.00
_cell.angle_gamma   90.00
#
_symmetry.space_group_name_H-M   'P 1'
#
loop_
_entity.id
_entity.type
_entity.pdbx_description
1 polymer ?
#
loop_
_entity_poly.entity_id
_entity_poly.type
_entity_poly.pdbx_seq_one_letter_code
_entity_poly.pdbx_strand_id
1 'polypeptide(L)'
;MSHLSLRFLETPPLARGLRLNVSTPLSEVRHLSVNETALVLVFDAFRDGRGFSLASALRAGGFKGQLIAAGAVLPDQARHLARSGFDAVELPAGADLETWTRLLATFDVPMQAAERGTKPAWNRRGNVARPGLDEIAATLNARYAEADPATLIRAVLTPAWGLKVATLSSFGAEASVVLDFVARVDPALPVLFLDTGQHFLQTLSYRKRLSAHLGLTDVRIILPDAADRADKDPKDDLWLSDPDACCDLRKVAPLGRASAPFDVLITGRKRHHKGDRASLPLAEVIAGTLRLNPLAAWSTADVEGHVARRNLPAHPLIDQGYTSIGCWPCTRPSVDASDIRSGRWAESNKRECGIHLPRSSRVTAA
;
A
#
# COMPACT_ATOMS: atom_id res chain seq x y z
N MET A 1 -8.05 19.69 -27.68
CA MET A 1 -9.52 19.78 -27.60
C MET A 1 -10.05 19.73 -29.02
N SER A 2 -10.75 18.67 -29.41
CA SER A 2 -11.39 18.61 -30.73
C SER A 2 -12.67 19.46 -30.65
N HIS A 3 -12.72 20.54 -31.42
CA HIS A 3 -13.96 21.30 -31.59
C HIS A 3 -14.99 20.38 -32.26
N LEU A 4 -16.08 20.07 -31.55
CA LEU A 4 -17.20 19.33 -32.12
C LEU A 4 -17.88 20.23 -33.16
N SER A 5 -17.97 19.78 -34.41
CA SER A 5 -18.65 20.48 -35.49
C SER A 5 -19.95 19.77 -35.87
N LEU A 6 -21.08 20.48 -35.86
CA LEU A 6 -22.37 19.99 -36.37
C LEU A 6 -22.95 21.08 -37.28
N ARG A 7 -23.32 20.71 -38.51
CA ARG A 7 -23.97 21.65 -39.44
C ARG A 7 -25.48 21.68 -39.22
N PHE A 8 -26.07 22.86 -39.30
CA PHE A 8 -27.51 23.05 -39.22
C PHE A 8 -28.06 23.24 -40.64
N LEU A 9 -28.98 22.38 -41.07
CA LEU A 9 -29.60 22.42 -42.39
C LEU A 9 -31.02 22.95 -42.25
N GLU A 10 -31.28 24.14 -42.79
CA GLU A 10 -32.64 24.70 -42.87
C GLU A 10 -33.47 23.91 -43.89
N THR A 11 -34.70 23.56 -43.55
CA THR A 11 -35.63 22.90 -44.49
C THR A 11 -36.32 23.97 -45.35
N PRO A 12 -36.29 23.95 -46.71
CA PRO A 12 -35.68 23.03 -47.69
C PRO A 12 -34.51 23.66 -48.50
N PRO A 13 -33.73 22.88 -49.29
CA PRO A 13 -34.03 21.52 -49.78
C PRO A 13 -33.65 20.40 -48.82
N LEU A 14 -34.49 19.34 -48.80
CA LEU A 14 -34.25 18.08 -48.09
C LEU A 14 -32.80 17.60 -48.29
N ALA A 15 -32.13 17.19 -47.22
CA ALA A 15 -30.76 16.72 -47.35
C ALA A 15 -30.73 15.47 -48.24
N ARG A 16 -29.82 15.45 -49.23
CA ARG A 16 -29.65 14.31 -50.14
C ARG A 16 -29.01 13.15 -49.36
N GLY A 17 -29.69 12.00 -49.29
CA GLY A 17 -29.18 10.77 -48.66
C GLY A 17 -30.27 9.74 -48.39
N LEU A 18 -29.87 8.48 -48.17
CA LEU A 18 -30.80 7.40 -47.82
C LEU A 18 -31.41 7.68 -46.43
N ARG A 19 -32.75 7.78 -46.37
CA ARG A 19 -33.47 8.05 -45.12
C ARG A 19 -33.89 6.74 -44.46
N LEU A 20 -33.48 6.54 -43.22
CA LEU A 20 -33.80 5.37 -42.41
C LEU A 20 -34.35 5.81 -41.06
N ASN A 21 -35.29 5.06 -40.52
CA ASN A 21 -35.81 5.32 -39.20
C ASN A 21 -34.80 4.86 -38.13
N VAL A 22 -34.71 5.55 -37.00
CA VAL A 22 -33.80 5.14 -35.90
C VAL A 22 -34.17 3.80 -35.26
N SER A 23 -35.38 3.29 -35.52
CA SER A 23 -35.82 1.94 -35.12
C SER A 23 -35.29 0.83 -36.03
N THR A 24 -34.75 1.14 -37.21
CA THR A 24 -34.19 0.15 -38.14
C THR A 24 -33.00 -0.56 -37.48
N PRO A 25 -32.97 -1.91 -37.45
CA PRO A 25 -31.87 -2.67 -36.86
C PRO A 25 -30.50 -2.33 -37.48
N LEU A 26 -29.45 -2.26 -36.66
CA LEU A 26 -28.09 -1.90 -37.12
C LEU A 26 -27.57 -2.79 -38.26
N SER A 27 -27.91 -4.08 -38.26
CA SER A 27 -27.53 -5.01 -39.33
C SER A 27 -28.09 -4.60 -40.69
N GLU A 28 -29.35 -4.16 -40.70
CA GLU A 28 -30.05 -3.70 -41.90
C GLU A 28 -29.53 -2.33 -42.34
N VAL A 29 -29.36 -1.40 -41.41
CA VAL A 29 -28.77 -0.08 -41.71
C VAL A 29 -27.38 -0.22 -42.32
N ARG A 30 -26.53 -1.12 -41.79
CA ARG A 30 -25.21 -1.40 -42.34
C ARG A 30 -25.29 -1.92 -43.77
N HIS A 31 -26.18 -2.88 -44.03
CA HIS A 31 -26.38 -3.45 -45.36
C HIS A 31 -26.84 -2.40 -46.38
N LEU A 32 -27.79 -1.55 -46.01
CA LEU A 32 -28.32 -0.50 -46.89
C LEU A 32 -27.34 0.67 -47.08
N SER A 33 -26.43 0.90 -46.13
CA SER A 33 -25.47 2.01 -46.17
C SER A 33 -24.19 1.78 -46.97
N VAL A 34 -23.95 0.56 -47.48
CA VAL A 34 -22.63 0.17 -48.05
C VAL A 34 -22.17 1.10 -49.19
N ASN A 35 -23.10 1.61 -49.99
CA ASN A 35 -22.81 2.48 -51.15
C ASN A 35 -23.29 3.92 -50.96
N GLU A 36 -23.77 4.28 -49.77
CA GLU A 36 -24.36 5.59 -49.53
C GLU A 36 -23.31 6.59 -49.06
N THR A 37 -23.30 7.76 -49.69
CA THR A 37 -22.41 8.86 -49.31
C THR A 37 -23.02 9.73 -48.20
N ALA A 38 -24.33 9.61 -47.96
CA ALA A 38 -25.05 10.29 -46.90
C ALA A 38 -26.23 9.43 -46.40
N LEU A 39 -26.40 9.35 -45.08
CA LEU A 39 -27.53 8.72 -44.41
C LEU A 39 -28.27 9.75 -43.57
N VAL A 40 -29.59 9.74 -43.66
CA VAL A 40 -30.45 10.53 -42.77
C VAL A 40 -31.15 9.59 -41.79
N LEU A 41 -30.87 9.75 -40.50
CA LEU A 41 -31.50 8.98 -39.44
C LEU A 41 -32.66 9.80 -38.85
N VAL A 42 -33.87 9.29 -39.05
CA VAL A 42 -35.12 9.97 -38.69
C VAL A 42 -35.58 9.52 -37.30
N PHE A 43 -35.63 10.45 -36.36
CA PHE A 43 -36.08 10.25 -34.98
C PHE A 43 -37.61 10.40 -34.90
N ASP A 44 -38.28 9.36 -34.39
CA ASP A 44 -39.75 9.37 -34.21
C ASP A 44 -40.19 10.27 -33.05
N ALA A 45 -39.38 10.36 -32.00
CA ALA A 45 -39.64 11.15 -30.80
C ALA A 45 -38.34 11.66 -30.20
N PHE A 46 -38.39 12.82 -29.54
CA PHE A 46 -37.21 13.42 -28.89
C PHE A 46 -36.60 12.53 -27.79
N ARG A 47 -37.40 11.65 -27.18
CA ARG A 47 -36.94 10.69 -26.18
C ARG A 47 -36.27 9.43 -26.78
N ASP A 48 -36.21 9.31 -28.10
CA ASP A 48 -35.66 8.12 -28.75
C ASP A 48 -34.13 8.17 -28.81
N GLY A 49 -33.50 7.41 -27.91
CA GLY A 49 -32.04 7.30 -27.83
C GLY A 49 -31.38 6.43 -28.91
N ARG A 50 -32.16 5.68 -29.71
CA ARG A 50 -31.61 4.66 -30.63
C ARG A 50 -30.76 5.26 -31.73
N GLY A 51 -31.11 6.44 -32.24
CA GLY A 51 -30.36 7.12 -33.30
C GLY A 51 -28.93 7.46 -32.91
N PHE A 52 -28.69 7.88 -31.66
CA PHE A 52 -27.35 8.16 -31.14
C PHE A 52 -26.48 6.90 -31.07
N SER A 53 -27.07 5.80 -30.62
CA SER A 53 -26.40 4.50 -30.55
C SER A 53 -26.09 3.96 -31.94
N LEU A 54 -27.04 4.10 -32.87
CA LEU A 54 -26.90 3.68 -34.26
C LEU A 54 -25.78 4.45 -34.97
N ALA A 55 -25.76 5.78 -34.85
CA ALA A 55 -24.69 6.62 -35.40
C ALA A 55 -23.30 6.24 -34.83
N SER A 56 -23.22 6.05 -33.50
CA SER A 56 -21.98 5.65 -32.83
C SER A 56 -21.47 4.28 -33.32
N ALA A 57 -22.39 3.34 -33.56
CA ALA A 57 -22.09 2.01 -34.06
C ALA A 57 -21.74 1.97 -35.56
N LEU A 58 -22.30 2.89 -36.36
CA LEU A 58 -21.92 3.09 -37.76
C LEU A 58 -20.50 3.67 -37.87
N ARG A 59 -20.18 4.70 -37.09
CA ARG A 59 -18.81 5.25 -37.02
C ARG A 59 -17.81 4.22 -36.52
N ALA A 60 -18.17 3.45 -35.48
CA ALA A 60 -17.35 2.33 -34.99
C ALA A 60 -17.12 1.25 -36.06
N GLY A 61 -18.15 0.99 -36.88
CA GLY A 61 -18.10 0.06 -37.99
C GLY A 61 -17.41 0.60 -39.24
N GLY A 62 -16.83 1.80 -39.18
CA GLY A 62 -16.03 2.38 -40.25
C GLY A 62 -16.79 3.23 -41.28
N PHE A 63 -18.09 3.50 -41.09
CA PHE A 63 -18.85 4.36 -42.00
C PHE A 63 -18.26 5.79 -42.05
N LYS A 64 -17.83 6.24 -43.24
CA LYS A 64 -17.19 7.54 -43.47
C LYS A 64 -18.09 8.57 -44.16
N GLY A 65 -19.27 8.16 -44.65
CA GLY A 65 -20.23 9.07 -45.29
C GLY A 65 -20.86 10.07 -44.31
N GLN A 66 -21.69 10.97 -44.83
CA GLN A 66 -22.35 11.97 -44.00
C GLN A 66 -23.47 11.34 -43.16
N LEU A 67 -23.53 11.63 -41.86
CA LEU A 67 -24.63 11.27 -40.99
C LEU A 67 -25.45 12.51 -40.64
N ILE A 68 -26.74 12.49 -40.97
CA ILE A 68 -27.66 13.62 -40.81
C ILE A 68 -28.79 13.19 -39.87
N ALA A 69 -29.02 13.94 -38.80
CA ALA A 69 -30.14 13.72 -37.91
C ALA A 69 -31.37 14.47 -38.43
N ALA A 70 -32.55 13.85 -38.37
CA ALA A 70 -33.80 14.49 -38.78
C ALA A 70 -34.98 14.03 -37.91
N GLY A 71 -36.11 14.71 -38.02
CA GLY A 71 -37.33 14.38 -37.26
C GLY A 71 -37.38 15.06 -35.90
N ALA A 72 -37.88 14.37 -34.88
CA ALA A 72 -38.11 14.92 -33.56
C ALA A 72 -36.82 15.06 -32.74
N VAL A 73 -35.94 15.98 -33.13
CA VAL A 73 -34.67 16.30 -32.44
C VAL A 73 -34.75 17.70 -31.83
N LEU A 74 -34.25 17.85 -30.61
CA LEU A 74 -34.27 19.11 -29.86
C LEU A 74 -32.89 19.81 -29.84
N PRO A 75 -32.86 21.16 -29.66
CA PRO A 75 -31.61 21.91 -29.59
C PRO A 75 -30.60 21.43 -28.52
N ASP A 76 -31.07 20.97 -27.36
CA ASP A 76 -30.26 20.43 -26.26
C ASP A 76 -29.55 19.12 -26.62
N GLN A 77 -30.01 18.45 -27.68
CA GLN A 77 -29.42 17.23 -28.21
C GLN A 77 -28.29 17.49 -29.22
N ALA A 78 -28.08 18.74 -29.66
CA ALA A 78 -27.07 19.09 -30.67
C ALA A 78 -25.67 18.55 -30.32
N ARG A 79 -25.23 18.73 -29.08
CA ARG A 79 -23.93 18.22 -28.62
C ARG A 79 -23.88 16.69 -28.59
N HIS A 80 -24.98 16.03 -28.21
CA HIS A 80 -25.07 14.57 -28.20
C HIS A 80 -25.04 13.99 -29.61
N LEU A 81 -25.65 14.67 -30.58
CA LEU A 81 -25.58 14.31 -32.00
C LEU A 81 -24.13 14.38 -32.49
N ALA A 82 -23.46 15.51 -32.28
CA ALA A 82 -22.06 15.69 -32.69
C ALA A 82 -21.15 14.62 -32.07
N ARG A 83 -21.30 14.35 -30.76
CA ARG A 83 -20.52 13.32 -30.05
C ARG A 83 -20.78 11.90 -30.53
N SER A 84 -22.00 11.63 -30.99
CA SER A 84 -22.39 10.31 -31.52
C SER A 84 -21.96 10.10 -32.97
N GLY A 85 -21.39 11.15 -33.60
CA GLY A 85 -20.81 11.08 -34.94
C GLY A 85 -21.69 11.61 -36.07
N PHE A 86 -22.76 12.33 -35.75
CA PHE A 86 -23.54 13.09 -36.74
C PHE A 86 -22.76 14.31 -37.23
N ASP A 87 -22.84 14.58 -38.53
CA ASP A 87 -22.20 15.74 -39.18
C ASP A 87 -23.18 16.90 -39.39
N ALA A 88 -24.48 16.61 -39.42
CA ALA A 88 -25.52 17.62 -39.61
C ALA A 88 -26.83 17.24 -38.92
N VAL A 89 -27.69 18.23 -38.72
CA VAL A 89 -29.09 18.07 -38.30
C VAL A 89 -30.01 18.89 -39.21
N GLU A 90 -31.08 18.26 -39.69
CA GLU A 90 -32.20 18.93 -40.37
C GLU A 90 -33.05 19.65 -39.32
N LEU A 91 -33.10 20.97 -39.41
CA LEU A 91 -33.90 21.78 -38.50
C LEU A 91 -35.37 21.80 -38.96
N PRO A 92 -36.34 21.76 -38.02
CA PRO A 92 -37.74 21.96 -38.35
C PRO A 92 -37.97 23.40 -38.85
N ALA A 93 -39.02 23.60 -39.66
CA ALA A 93 -39.39 24.92 -40.16
C ALA A 93 -39.64 25.90 -39.00
N GLY A 94 -38.98 27.06 -39.03
CA GLY A 94 -39.05 28.07 -37.96
C GLY A 94 -38.17 27.80 -36.74
N ALA A 95 -37.23 26.85 -36.81
CA ALA A 95 -36.27 26.62 -35.73
C ALA A 95 -35.35 27.84 -35.51
N ASP A 96 -35.11 28.16 -34.24
CA ASP A 96 -34.14 29.19 -33.84
C ASP A 96 -32.71 28.65 -33.90
N LEU A 97 -32.00 28.99 -34.98
CA LEU A 97 -30.60 28.62 -35.22
C LEU A 97 -29.66 29.11 -34.10
N GLU A 98 -29.96 30.24 -33.45
CA GLU A 98 -29.14 30.80 -32.39
C GLU A 98 -29.15 29.88 -31.15
N THR A 99 -30.33 29.37 -30.78
CA THR A 99 -30.46 28.42 -29.67
C THR A 99 -29.72 27.11 -29.92
N TRP A 100 -29.76 26.57 -31.15
CA TRP A 100 -28.99 25.38 -31.54
C TRP A 100 -27.48 25.60 -31.45
N THR A 101 -27.01 26.74 -31.95
CA THR A 101 -25.59 27.13 -31.93
C THR A 101 -25.10 27.30 -30.50
N ARG A 102 -25.87 27.98 -29.66
CA ARG A 102 -25.56 28.18 -28.23
C ARG A 102 -25.44 26.85 -27.50
N LEU A 103 -26.39 25.93 -27.68
CA LEU A 103 -26.41 24.65 -26.94
C LEU A 103 -25.32 23.67 -27.39
N LEU A 104 -24.87 23.74 -28.64
CA LEU A 104 -23.68 23.02 -29.09
C LEU A 104 -22.42 23.47 -28.33
N ALA A 105 -22.30 24.78 -28.07
CA ALA A 105 -21.17 25.42 -27.42
C ALA A 105 -21.24 25.47 -25.87
N THR A 106 -22.42 25.32 -25.25
CA THR A 106 -22.62 25.63 -23.82
C THR A 106 -21.84 24.71 -22.86
N PHE A 107 -21.63 23.44 -23.21
CA PHE A 107 -21.11 22.43 -22.26
C PHE A 107 -19.71 21.92 -22.64
N ASP A 108 -18.67 22.73 -22.55
CA ASP A 108 -17.33 22.38 -23.04
C ASP A 108 -16.66 21.18 -22.36
N VAL A 109 -17.04 20.86 -21.12
CA VAL A 109 -16.40 19.80 -20.33
C VAL A 109 -17.37 18.62 -20.12
N PRO A 110 -17.11 17.42 -20.68
CA PRO A 110 -17.88 16.24 -20.32
C PRO A 110 -17.56 15.85 -18.87
N MET A 111 -18.59 15.77 -18.01
CA MET A 111 -18.46 15.29 -16.62
C MET A 111 -17.92 13.84 -16.56
N GLN A 112 -18.10 13.07 -17.63
CA GLN A 112 -17.50 11.74 -17.85
C GLN A 112 -17.20 11.56 -19.34
N ALA A 113 -15.94 11.76 -19.75
CA ALA A 113 -15.51 11.41 -21.10
C ALA A 113 -15.46 9.88 -21.23
N ALA A 114 -16.30 9.31 -22.09
CA ALA A 114 -16.14 7.93 -22.52
C ALA A 114 -14.97 7.88 -23.52
N GLU A 115 -13.75 7.80 -23.01
CA GLU A 115 -12.58 7.47 -23.82
C GLU A 115 -12.71 6.01 -24.28
N ARG A 116 -12.73 5.78 -25.60
CA ARG A 116 -12.56 4.42 -26.13
C ARG A 116 -11.15 3.95 -25.79
N GLY A 117 -11.06 2.82 -25.10
CA GLY A 117 -9.81 2.15 -24.80
C GLY A 117 -9.32 2.31 -23.36
N THR A 118 -9.78 3.32 -22.61
CA THR A 118 -9.48 3.35 -21.18
C THR A 118 -10.49 2.48 -20.44
N LYS A 119 -9.98 1.39 -19.84
CA LYS A 119 -10.78 0.59 -18.90
C LYS A 119 -11.33 1.53 -17.83
N PRO A 120 -12.62 1.41 -17.46
CA PRO A 120 -13.19 2.21 -16.38
C PRO A 120 -12.36 2.06 -15.09
N ALA A 121 -12.32 3.08 -14.24
CA ALA A 121 -11.46 3.07 -13.04
C ALA A 121 -11.65 1.83 -12.15
N TRP A 122 -12.87 1.26 -12.06
CA TRP A 122 -13.13 0.01 -11.33
C TRP A 122 -12.63 -1.24 -12.05
N ASN A 123 -12.58 -1.26 -13.39
CA ASN A 123 -11.93 -2.32 -14.17
C ASN A 123 -10.41 -2.14 -14.28
N ARG A 124 -9.87 -0.95 -13.96
CA ARG A 124 -8.43 -0.76 -13.64
C ARG A 124 -8.08 -1.30 -12.26
N ARG A 125 -9.05 -1.40 -11.34
CA ARG A 125 -8.94 -2.20 -10.11
C ARG A 125 -9.13 -3.70 -10.37
N GLY A 126 -8.88 -4.17 -11.59
CA GLY A 126 -8.56 -5.57 -11.81
C GLY A 126 -7.23 -5.83 -11.12
N ASN A 127 -7.31 -6.43 -9.92
CA ASN A 127 -6.23 -7.05 -9.15
C ASN A 127 -4.82 -6.65 -9.64
N VAL A 128 -4.38 -5.41 -9.38
CA VAL A 128 -2.95 -5.11 -9.46
C VAL A 128 -2.36 -6.03 -8.40
N ALA A 129 -1.73 -7.12 -8.85
CA ALA A 129 -1.07 -8.04 -7.95
C ALA A 129 -0.17 -7.17 -7.07
N ARG A 130 -0.41 -7.21 -5.75
CA ARG A 130 0.46 -6.54 -4.78
C ARG A 130 1.90 -6.89 -5.16
N PRO A 131 2.81 -5.90 -5.31
CA PRO A 131 4.21 -6.18 -5.58
C PRO A 131 4.75 -7.18 -4.56
N GLY A 132 5.62 -8.09 -5.03
CA GLY A 132 6.24 -9.08 -4.14
C GLY A 132 6.99 -8.37 -3.01
N LEU A 133 7.11 -9.00 -1.83
CA LEU A 133 7.80 -8.37 -0.69
C LEU A 133 9.25 -7.98 -1.04
N ASP A 134 9.92 -8.73 -1.90
CA ASP A 134 11.27 -8.41 -2.38
C ASP A 134 11.30 -7.13 -3.24
N GLU A 135 10.30 -6.93 -4.09
CA GLU A 135 10.17 -5.72 -4.91
C GLU A 135 9.85 -4.49 -4.04
N ILE A 136 9.00 -4.67 -3.02
CA ILE A 136 8.73 -3.64 -2.02
C ILE A 136 10.03 -3.31 -1.26
N ALA A 137 10.77 -4.32 -0.79
CA ALA A 137 12.03 -4.11 -0.09
C ALA A 137 13.07 -3.37 -0.96
N ALA A 138 13.23 -3.77 -2.22
CA ALA A 138 14.10 -3.08 -3.17
C ALA A 138 13.70 -1.61 -3.37
N THR A 139 12.40 -1.35 -3.52
CA THR A 139 11.85 0.00 -3.65
C THR A 139 12.13 0.84 -2.41
N LEU A 140 11.92 0.27 -1.21
CA LEU A 140 12.18 0.94 0.05
C LEU A 140 13.67 1.29 0.21
N ASN A 141 14.56 0.35 -0.08
CA ASN A 141 16.00 0.58 -0.02
C ASN A 141 16.45 1.66 -1.02
N ALA A 142 15.93 1.65 -2.25
CA ALA A 142 16.35 2.60 -3.29
C ALA A 142 15.82 4.02 -3.03
N ARG A 143 14.55 4.15 -2.62
CA ARG A 143 13.88 5.46 -2.51
C ARG A 143 14.10 6.15 -1.17
N TYR A 144 14.38 5.39 -0.10
CA TYR A 144 14.43 5.90 1.27
C TYR A 144 15.79 5.68 1.94
N ALA A 145 16.85 5.43 1.18
CA ALA A 145 18.23 5.26 1.68
C ALA A 145 18.64 6.37 2.66
N GLU A 146 18.31 7.62 2.32
CA GLU A 146 18.66 8.83 3.08
C GLU A 146 17.46 9.41 3.85
N ALA A 147 16.33 8.70 3.91
CA ALA A 147 15.12 9.21 4.56
C ALA A 147 15.22 9.10 6.09
N ASP A 148 14.54 9.99 6.80
CA ASP A 148 14.40 9.87 8.25
C ASP A 148 13.54 8.64 8.62
N PRO A 149 13.73 8.06 9.82
CA PRO A 149 13.03 6.85 10.23
C PRO A 149 11.51 6.94 10.17
N ALA A 150 10.90 8.08 10.51
CA ALA A 150 9.45 8.22 10.46
C ALA A 150 8.93 8.23 9.02
N THR A 151 9.67 8.82 8.09
CA THR A 151 9.33 8.81 6.66
C THR A 151 9.39 7.39 6.10
N LEU A 152 10.39 6.60 6.47
CA LEU A 152 10.48 5.19 6.07
C LEU A 152 9.33 4.35 6.67
N ILE A 153 8.97 4.56 7.95
CA ILE A 153 7.83 3.87 8.57
C ILE A 153 6.51 4.26 7.87
N ARG A 154 6.28 5.55 7.59
CA ARG A 154 5.11 5.99 6.80
C ARG A 154 5.08 5.35 5.41
N ALA A 155 6.24 5.19 4.78
CA ALA A 155 6.35 4.61 3.45
C ALA A 155 5.91 3.14 3.41
N VAL A 156 6.16 2.35 4.46
CA VAL A 156 5.68 0.96 4.50
C VAL A 156 4.20 0.85 4.87
N LEU A 157 3.66 1.85 5.57
CA LEU A 157 2.26 1.89 6.02
C LEU A 157 1.28 2.41 4.96
N THR A 158 1.75 2.86 3.80
CA THR A 158 0.83 3.38 2.77
C THR A 158 -0.18 2.32 2.35
N PRO A 159 -1.48 2.67 2.28
CA PRO A 159 -2.53 1.74 1.85
C PRO A 159 -2.28 1.11 0.47
N ALA A 160 -1.47 1.76 -0.37
CA ALA A 160 -1.11 1.27 -1.69
C ALA A 160 -0.40 -0.09 -1.65
N TRP A 161 0.31 -0.43 -0.57
CA TRP A 161 0.94 -1.75 -0.45
C TRP A 161 0.01 -2.83 0.09
N GLY A 162 -1.06 -2.46 0.81
CA GLY A 162 -1.95 -3.42 1.46
C GLY A 162 -1.22 -4.35 2.45
N LEU A 163 -0.21 -3.85 3.17
CA LEU A 163 0.61 -4.63 4.11
C LEU A 163 0.01 -4.61 5.52
N LYS A 164 0.04 -5.77 6.20
CA LYS A 164 -0.14 -5.85 7.64
C LYS A 164 1.21 -5.64 8.33
N VAL A 165 1.33 -4.57 9.08
CA VAL A 165 2.59 -4.14 9.70
C VAL A 165 2.52 -4.26 11.21
N ALA A 166 3.59 -4.74 11.83
CA ALA A 166 3.80 -4.67 13.28
C ALA A 166 5.24 -4.26 13.60
N THR A 167 5.46 -3.81 14.82
CA THR A 167 6.79 -3.54 15.36
C THR A 167 7.17 -4.62 16.36
N LEU A 168 8.36 -5.18 16.22
CA LEU A 168 8.93 -6.10 17.21
C LEU A 168 9.84 -5.33 18.16
N SER A 169 9.53 -5.36 19.46
CA SER A 169 10.34 -4.69 20.47
C SER A 169 10.60 -5.59 21.67
N SER A 170 11.85 -5.64 22.12
CA SER A 170 12.22 -6.25 23.40
C SER A 170 12.12 -5.28 24.59
N PHE A 171 11.82 -4.00 24.34
CA PHE A 171 11.90 -2.93 25.34
C PHE A 171 13.28 -2.87 26.03
N GLY A 172 14.35 -3.21 25.30
CA GLY A 172 15.73 -3.09 25.77
C GLY A 172 16.23 -1.64 25.81
N ALA A 173 17.53 -1.48 26.05
CA ALA A 173 18.18 -0.19 26.31
C ALA A 173 17.83 0.91 25.28
N GLU A 174 17.89 0.59 23.99
CA GLU A 174 17.63 1.56 22.92
C GLU A 174 16.23 1.44 22.29
N ALA A 175 15.36 0.60 22.83
CA ALA A 175 14.05 0.32 22.23
C ALA A 175 13.14 1.56 22.16
N SER A 176 13.36 2.54 23.05
CA SER A 176 12.61 3.79 23.08
C SER A 176 12.67 4.58 21.78
N VAL A 177 13.79 4.52 21.05
CA VAL A 177 13.96 5.32 19.83
C VAL A 177 13.04 4.86 18.70
N VAL A 178 13.05 3.55 18.37
CA VAL A 178 12.11 3.03 17.35
C VAL A 178 10.67 3.21 17.80
N LEU A 179 10.38 2.96 19.08
CA LEU A 179 9.02 3.09 19.60
C LEU A 179 8.51 4.54 19.59
N ASP A 180 9.36 5.55 19.82
CA ASP A 180 8.98 6.97 19.65
C ASP A 180 8.62 7.27 18.20
N PHE A 181 9.43 6.79 17.24
CA PHE A 181 9.09 6.96 15.82
C PHE A 181 7.79 6.26 15.43
N VAL A 182 7.57 5.03 15.90
CA VAL A 182 6.33 4.28 15.67
C VAL A 182 5.14 5.04 16.26
N ALA A 183 5.21 5.44 17.54
CA ALA A 183 4.13 6.15 18.22
C ALA A 183 3.76 7.47 17.54
N ARG A 184 4.76 8.19 17.00
CA ARG A 184 4.55 9.45 16.26
C ARG A 184 3.93 9.26 14.88
N VAL A 185 4.11 8.09 14.28
CA VAL A 185 3.49 7.77 12.99
C VAL A 185 2.08 7.22 13.19
N ASP A 186 1.94 6.22 14.07
CA ASP A 186 0.68 5.61 14.43
C ASP A 186 0.79 4.95 15.83
N PRO A 187 0.21 5.54 16.89
CA PRO A 187 0.23 4.96 18.23
C PRO A 187 -0.62 3.68 18.36
N ALA A 188 -1.45 3.36 17.37
CA ALA A 188 -2.23 2.12 17.31
C ALA A 188 -1.52 1.01 16.51
N LEU A 189 -0.34 1.27 15.95
CA LEU A 189 0.43 0.25 15.26
C LEU A 189 0.81 -0.89 16.24
N PRO A 190 0.53 -2.17 15.91
CA PRO A 190 0.78 -3.27 16.82
C PRO A 190 2.24 -3.39 17.24
N VAL A 191 2.51 -3.33 18.54
CA VAL A 191 3.83 -3.57 19.13
C VAL A 191 3.86 -4.95 19.75
N LEU A 192 4.58 -5.88 19.13
CA LEU A 192 4.77 -7.23 19.62
C LEU A 192 5.89 -7.23 20.66
N PHE A 193 5.54 -7.56 21.90
CA PHE A 193 6.48 -7.82 22.98
C PHE A 193 6.49 -9.31 23.31
N LEU A 194 7.64 -9.95 23.12
CA LEU A 194 7.84 -11.35 23.45
C LEU A 194 8.26 -11.48 24.92
N ASP A 195 7.31 -11.85 25.77
CA ASP A 195 7.54 -12.10 27.18
C ASP A 195 7.99 -13.54 27.38
N THR A 196 9.29 -13.72 27.58
CA THR A 196 9.88 -15.06 27.69
C THR A 196 9.63 -15.69 29.07
N GLY A 197 9.05 -14.96 30.03
CA GLY A 197 9.00 -15.35 31.44
C GLY A 197 10.35 -15.31 32.15
N GLN A 198 11.41 -14.86 31.47
CA GLN A 198 12.79 -14.80 31.97
C GLN A 198 13.37 -13.39 31.85
N HIS A 199 12.53 -12.35 31.79
CA HIS A 199 12.97 -10.96 31.73
C HIS A 199 13.36 -10.43 33.11
N PHE A 200 14.19 -9.39 33.14
CA PHE A 200 14.34 -8.58 34.35
C PHE A 200 13.00 -7.89 34.68
N LEU A 201 12.65 -7.79 35.97
CA LEU A 201 11.46 -7.06 36.41
C LEU A 201 11.52 -5.59 35.99
N GLN A 202 12.73 -5.01 35.95
CA GLN A 202 12.99 -3.66 35.45
C GLN A 202 12.55 -3.50 33.99
N THR A 203 12.72 -4.52 33.14
CA THR A 203 12.27 -4.50 31.73
C THR A 203 10.75 -4.54 31.64
N LEU A 204 10.09 -5.36 32.47
CA LEU A 204 8.61 -5.41 32.51
C LEU A 204 8.00 -4.09 33.02
N SER A 205 8.62 -3.48 34.03
CA SER A 205 8.24 -2.15 34.55
C SER A 205 8.50 -1.06 33.52
N TYR A 206 9.67 -1.07 32.89
CA TYR A 206 10.04 -0.12 31.85
C TYR A 206 9.11 -0.19 30.64
N ARG A 207 8.71 -1.40 30.20
CA ARG A 207 7.71 -1.56 29.15
C ARG A 207 6.43 -0.77 29.45
N LYS A 208 5.86 -0.96 30.63
CA LYS A 208 4.63 -0.24 31.04
C LYS A 208 4.84 1.27 31.04
N ARG A 209 5.93 1.75 31.63
CA ARG A 209 6.27 3.19 31.70
C ARG A 209 6.46 3.80 30.31
N LEU A 210 7.24 3.15 29.47
CA LEU A 210 7.56 3.64 28.13
C LEU A 210 6.31 3.61 27.24
N SER A 211 5.51 2.54 27.28
CA SER A 211 4.25 2.48 26.54
C SER A 211 3.29 3.61 26.93
N ALA A 212 3.16 3.90 28.23
CA ALA A 212 2.36 5.02 28.71
C ALA A 212 2.94 6.37 28.27
N HIS A 213 4.26 6.57 28.41
CA HIS A 213 4.95 7.79 28.01
C HIS A 213 4.79 8.10 26.52
N LEU A 214 4.84 7.06 25.67
CA LEU A 214 4.71 7.19 24.22
C LEU A 214 3.26 7.16 23.72
N GLY A 215 2.28 6.85 24.58
CA GLY A 215 0.88 6.71 24.19
C GLY A 215 0.60 5.50 23.29
N LEU A 216 1.39 4.43 23.39
CA LEU A 216 1.17 3.20 22.62
C LEU A 216 -0.14 2.53 23.07
N THR A 217 -1.03 2.22 22.12
CA THR A 217 -2.37 1.70 22.42
C THR A 217 -2.55 0.21 22.10
N ASP A 218 -1.69 -0.40 21.28
CA ASP A 218 -1.74 -1.82 20.93
C ASP A 218 -0.41 -2.55 21.23
N VAL A 219 -0.09 -2.71 22.51
CA VAL A 219 1.06 -3.50 22.95
C VAL A 219 0.63 -4.93 23.24
N ARG A 220 1.03 -5.86 22.37
CA ARG A 220 0.64 -7.28 22.43
C ARG A 220 1.71 -8.09 23.14
N ILE A 221 1.34 -8.68 24.28
CA ILE A 221 2.21 -9.53 25.08
C ILE A 221 2.11 -10.96 24.55
N ILE A 222 3.22 -11.49 24.04
CA ILE A 222 3.32 -12.82 23.47
C ILE A 222 4.07 -13.71 24.47
N LEU A 223 3.40 -14.77 24.93
CA LEU A 223 3.94 -15.73 25.89
C LEU A 223 4.32 -17.04 25.18
N PRO A 224 5.27 -17.83 25.74
CA PRO A 224 5.42 -19.23 25.36
C PRO A 224 4.11 -20.00 25.57
N ASP A 225 3.93 -21.06 24.79
CA ASP A 225 2.79 -21.95 25.00
C ASP A 225 2.91 -22.61 26.37
N ALA A 226 1.82 -22.61 27.13
CA ALA A 226 1.84 -23.07 28.52
C ALA A 226 2.05 -24.59 28.62
N ALA A 227 1.53 -25.36 27.68
CA ALA A 227 1.69 -26.81 27.64
C ALA A 227 3.12 -27.17 27.19
N ASP A 228 3.63 -26.52 26.14
CA ASP A 228 5.03 -26.69 25.71
C ASP A 228 6.00 -26.35 26.84
N ARG A 229 5.75 -25.28 27.62
CA ARG A 229 6.59 -24.92 28.75
C ARG A 229 6.51 -25.96 29.87
N ALA A 230 5.31 -26.43 30.21
CA ALA A 230 5.13 -27.45 31.26
C ALA A 230 5.81 -28.78 30.91
N ASP A 231 5.82 -29.14 29.62
CA ASP A 231 6.47 -30.35 29.12
C ASP A 231 8.00 -30.21 29.03
N LYS A 232 8.47 -29.13 28.38
CA LYS A 232 9.89 -28.98 27.99
C LYS A 232 10.75 -28.21 28.99
N ASP A 233 10.15 -27.40 29.85
CA ASP A 233 10.87 -26.58 30.84
C ASP A 233 10.08 -26.47 32.17
N PRO A 234 9.72 -27.59 32.82
CA PRO A 234 8.88 -27.60 34.02
C PRO A 234 9.50 -26.91 35.24
N LYS A 235 10.82 -26.73 35.25
CA LYS A 235 11.59 -26.12 36.35
C LYS A 235 11.97 -24.66 36.09
N ASP A 236 11.61 -24.10 34.93
CA ASP A 236 12.03 -22.78 34.47
C ASP A 236 13.58 -22.60 34.42
N ASP A 237 14.32 -23.68 34.21
CA ASP A 237 15.78 -23.75 34.26
C ASP A 237 16.44 -24.31 32.98
N LEU A 238 15.68 -24.56 31.91
CA LEU A 238 16.18 -25.09 30.63
C LEU A 238 17.33 -24.26 30.03
N TRP A 239 17.40 -22.96 30.36
CA TRP A 239 18.51 -22.11 29.94
C TRP A 239 19.88 -22.51 30.51
N LEU A 240 19.93 -23.30 31.59
CA LEU A 240 21.17 -23.84 32.16
C LEU A 240 21.68 -25.02 31.33
N SER A 241 20.79 -25.95 30.98
CA SER A 241 21.15 -27.19 30.30
C SER A 241 21.19 -27.06 28.78
N ASP A 242 20.25 -26.32 28.20
CA ASP A 242 20.11 -26.11 26.76
C ASP A 242 19.58 -24.69 26.43
N PRO A 243 20.50 -23.71 26.31
CA PRO A 243 20.15 -22.33 25.97
C PRO A 243 19.43 -22.15 24.63
N ASP A 244 19.66 -23.05 23.67
CA ASP A 244 19.07 -22.97 22.34
C ASP A 244 17.65 -23.54 22.32
N ALA A 245 17.41 -24.70 22.94
CA ALA A 245 16.05 -25.19 23.18
C ALA A 245 15.22 -24.19 24.00
N CYS A 246 15.84 -23.55 25.02
CA CYS A 246 15.19 -22.47 25.76
C CYS A 246 14.81 -21.28 24.86
N CYS A 247 15.72 -20.86 23.97
CA CYS A 247 15.42 -19.80 22.99
C CYS A 247 14.34 -20.23 21.99
N ASP A 248 14.33 -21.48 21.55
CA ASP A 248 13.33 -21.97 20.60
C ASP A 248 11.92 -21.95 21.24
N LEU A 249 11.81 -22.57 22.42
CA LEU A 249 10.59 -22.64 23.24
C LEU A 249 10.05 -21.26 23.60
N ARG A 250 10.90 -20.37 24.14
CA ARG A 250 10.46 -19.09 24.73
C ARG A 250 10.49 -17.92 23.77
N LYS A 251 11.20 -18.03 22.63
CA LYS A 251 11.34 -16.90 21.69
C LYS A 251 10.91 -17.26 20.28
N VAL A 252 11.52 -18.27 19.68
CA VAL A 252 11.36 -18.52 18.24
C VAL A 252 9.96 -19.02 17.90
N ALA A 253 9.49 -20.09 18.56
CA ALA A 253 8.18 -20.65 18.29
C ALA A 253 7.03 -19.68 18.61
N PRO A 254 7.02 -18.98 19.76
CA PRO A 254 5.94 -18.03 20.07
C PRO A 254 5.95 -16.82 19.14
N LEU A 255 7.13 -16.28 18.82
CA LEU A 255 7.24 -15.17 17.88
C LEU A 255 6.75 -15.59 16.49
N GLY A 256 7.13 -16.78 16.02
CA GLY A 256 6.69 -17.29 14.71
C GLY A 256 5.17 -17.35 14.59
N ARG A 257 4.47 -17.83 15.63
CA ARG A 257 2.99 -17.83 15.67
C ARG A 257 2.42 -16.42 15.70
N ALA A 258 2.96 -15.55 16.55
CA ALA A 258 2.45 -14.19 16.73
C ALA A 258 2.71 -13.29 15.51
N SER A 259 3.80 -13.52 14.77
CA SER A 259 4.15 -12.71 13.60
C SER A 259 3.51 -13.20 12.30
N ALA A 260 3.03 -14.45 12.24
CA ALA A 260 2.47 -15.02 11.01
C ALA A 260 1.37 -14.16 10.34
N PRO A 261 0.51 -13.42 11.08
CA PRO A 261 -0.49 -12.55 10.47
C PRO A 261 0.08 -11.27 9.82
N PHE A 262 1.36 -10.96 9.99
CA PHE A 262 1.98 -9.71 9.55
C PHE A 262 2.95 -9.94 8.39
N ASP A 263 2.83 -9.07 7.38
CA ASP A 263 3.71 -9.04 6.22
C ASP A 263 5.05 -8.38 6.55
N VAL A 264 5.02 -7.40 7.48
CA VAL A 264 6.16 -6.55 7.82
C VAL A 264 6.40 -6.54 9.32
N LEU A 265 7.66 -6.67 9.72
CA LEU A 265 8.12 -6.46 11.09
C LEU A 265 9.18 -5.36 11.14
N ILE A 266 8.83 -4.24 11.79
CA ILE A 266 9.74 -3.15 12.10
C ILE A 266 10.64 -3.58 13.28
N THR A 267 11.94 -3.35 13.18
CA THR A 267 12.92 -3.72 14.22
C THR A 267 13.86 -2.56 14.56
N GLY A 268 14.46 -2.60 15.75
CA GLY A 268 15.49 -1.66 16.20
C GLY A 268 16.94 -2.04 15.86
N ARG A 269 17.16 -2.88 14.85
CA ARG A 269 18.52 -3.28 14.43
C ARG A 269 19.26 -2.10 13.80
N LYS A 270 20.55 -1.96 14.12
CA LYS A 270 21.47 -0.90 13.67
C LYS A 270 22.78 -1.51 13.19
N ARG A 271 23.44 -0.89 12.20
CA ARG A 271 24.73 -1.36 11.65
C ARG A 271 25.87 -1.25 12.66
N HIS A 272 25.88 -0.21 13.49
CA HIS A 272 26.97 0.04 14.45
C HIS A 272 27.03 -0.96 15.61
N HIS A 273 26.05 -1.87 15.74
CA HIS A 273 26.13 -3.01 16.68
C HIS A 273 27.12 -4.10 16.22
N LYS A 274 27.84 -3.86 15.11
CA LYS A 274 28.92 -4.71 14.54
C LYS A 274 28.45 -6.15 14.21
N GLY A 275 29.40 -7.02 13.87
CA GLY A 275 29.15 -8.40 13.44
C GLY A 275 28.33 -8.47 12.15
N ASP A 276 27.38 -9.41 12.10
CA ASP A 276 26.51 -9.67 10.94
C ASP A 276 25.59 -8.48 10.59
N ARG A 277 25.59 -7.40 11.38
CA ARG A 277 24.76 -6.21 11.16
C ARG A 277 25.44 -5.12 10.35
N ALA A 278 26.75 -5.21 10.08
CA ALA A 278 27.50 -4.14 9.41
C ALA A 278 26.92 -3.75 8.03
N SER A 279 26.33 -4.70 7.31
CA SER A 279 25.72 -4.53 5.99
C SER A 279 24.17 -4.49 6.01
N LEU A 280 23.55 -4.26 7.18
CA LEU A 280 22.11 -4.32 7.35
C LEU A 280 21.36 -3.34 6.41
N PRO A 281 20.49 -3.82 5.50
CA PRO A 281 19.66 -2.95 4.67
C PRO A 281 18.49 -2.34 5.46
N LEU A 282 17.87 -1.30 4.90
CA LEU A 282 16.66 -0.69 5.49
C LEU A 282 15.47 -1.65 5.41
N ALA A 283 15.37 -2.41 4.33
CA ALA A 283 14.37 -3.45 4.14
C ALA A 283 15.00 -4.74 3.61
N GLU A 284 14.61 -5.89 4.17
CA GLU A 284 15.00 -7.24 3.69
C GLU A 284 13.86 -8.22 3.90
N VAL A 285 13.76 -9.26 3.06
CA VAL A 285 12.77 -10.33 3.27
C VAL A 285 13.47 -11.51 3.95
N ILE A 286 12.99 -11.90 5.13
CA ILE A 286 13.48 -13.06 5.87
C ILE A 286 12.32 -14.01 6.10
N ALA A 287 12.44 -15.23 5.57
CA ALA A 287 11.45 -16.30 5.73
C ALA A 287 10.00 -15.87 5.40
N GLY A 288 9.83 -15.09 4.32
CA GLY A 288 8.53 -14.62 3.85
C GLY A 288 7.97 -13.40 4.59
N THR A 289 8.74 -12.76 5.48
CA THR A 289 8.37 -11.52 6.18
C THR A 289 9.36 -10.41 5.86
N LEU A 290 8.87 -9.23 5.49
CA LEU A 290 9.71 -8.06 5.29
C LEU A 290 10.15 -7.49 6.65
N ARG A 291 11.45 -7.43 6.89
CA ARG A 291 12.05 -6.76 8.04
C ARG A 291 12.39 -5.34 7.64
N LEU A 292 11.80 -4.38 8.34
CA LEU A 292 12.13 -2.97 8.22
C LEU A 292 13.05 -2.57 9.37
N ASN A 293 14.16 -1.91 9.06
CA ASN A 293 15.18 -1.49 10.02
C ASN A 293 15.37 0.04 9.94
N PRO A 294 14.45 0.86 10.49
CA PRO A 294 14.47 2.31 10.28
C PRO A 294 15.72 3.00 10.82
N LEU A 295 16.41 2.37 11.77
CA LEU A 295 17.61 2.89 12.39
C LEU A 295 18.90 2.23 11.86
N ALA A 296 18.85 1.54 10.71
CA ALA A 296 20.00 0.78 10.21
C ALA A 296 21.26 1.66 10.08
N ALA A 297 21.11 2.87 9.55
CA ALA A 297 22.21 3.82 9.33
C ALA A 297 22.55 4.72 10.53
N TRP A 298 21.76 4.69 11.61
CA TRP A 298 21.98 5.59 12.76
C TRP A 298 23.23 5.20 13.54
N SER A 299 24.01 6.21 13.93
CA SER A 299 25.14 6.10 14.85
C SER A 299 24.67 6.10 16.31
N THR A 300 25.59 5.83 17.24
CA THR A 300 25.33 5.98 18.68
C THR A 300 24.96 7.42 19.05
N ALA A 301 25.66 8.41 18.47
CA ALA A 301 25.37 9.82 18.71
C ALA A 301 23.97 10.23 18.22
N ASP A 302 23.47 9.65 17.12
CA ASP A 302 22.11 9.91 16.65
C ASP A 302 21.06 9.39 17.65
N VAL A 303 21.31 8.21 18.22
CA VAL A 303 20.46 7.58 19.25
C VAL A 303 20.43 8.43 20.50
N GLU A 304 21.59 8.73 21.07
CA GLU A 304 21.72 9.53 22.29
C GLU A 304 21.12 10.92 22.11
N GLY A 305 21.42 11.57 20.99
CA GLY A 305 20.87 12.86 20.63
C GLY A 305 19.34 12.82 20.52
N HIS A 306 18.76 11.75 19.97
CA HIS A 306 17.31 11.60 19.89
C HIS A 306 16.67 11.35 21.25
N VAL A 307 17.26 10.47 22.07
CA VAL A 307 16.83 10.22 23.45
C VAL A 307 16.78 11.52 24.24
N ALA A 308 17.84 12.34 24.17
CA ALA A 308 17.90 13.64 24.83
C ALA A 308 16.85 14.63 24.30
N ARG A 309 16.79 14.83 22.97
CA ARG A 309 15.84 15.77 22.34
C ARG A 309 14.37 15.43 22.61
N ARG A 310 14.06 14.14 22.77
CA ARG A 310 12.70 13.64 22.97
C ARG A 310 12.38 13.36 24.44
N ASN A 311 13.35 13.55 25.34
CA ASN A 311 13.25 13.25 26.76
C ASN A 311 12.73 11.81 27.00
N LEU A 312 13.28 10.84 26.24
CA LEU A 312 12.84 9.46 26.34
C LEU A 312 13.36 8.85 27.64
N PRO A 313 12.51 8.15 28.42
CA PRO A 313 12.97 7.53 29.65
C PRO A 313 14.02 6.47 29.33
N ALA A 314 15.13 6.47 30.06
CA ALA A 314 16.15 5.43 29.94
C ALA A 314 15.67 4.12 30.58
N HIS A 315 16.20 3.00 30.10
CA HIS A 315 15.99 1.70 30.75
C HIS A 315 16.75 1.67 32.09
N PRO A 316 16.12 1.30 33.22
CA PRO A 316 16.75 1.40 34.56
C PRO A 316 18.06 0.64 34.75
N LEU A 317 18.27 -0.44 33.99
CA LEU A 317 19.49 -1.23 34.05
C LEU A 317 20.69 -0.59 33.34
N ILE A 318 20.50 0.46 32.54
CA ILE A 318 21.62 1.15 31.88
C ILE A 318 22.57 1.74 32.92
N ASP A 319 22.03 2.37 33.98
CA ASP A 319 22.82 2.94 35.09
C ASP A 319 23.56 1.87 35.91
N GLN A 320 23.23 0.59 35.70
CA GLN A 320 23.88 -0.56 36.32
C GLN A 320 24.87 -1.25 35.36
N GLY A 321 25.19 -0.63 34.23
CA GLY A 321 26.15 -1.13 33.24
C GLY A 321 25.58 -2.09 32.19
N TYR A 322 24.25 -2.28 32.12
CA TYR A 322 23.64 -3.15 31.11
C TYR A 322 23.30 -2.39 29.83
N THR A 323 24.22 -2.38 28.87
CA THR A 323 24.03 -1.67 27.58
C THR A 323 23.26 -2.49 26.53
N SER A 324 23.15 -3.81 26.70
CA SER A 324 22.32 -4.69 25.86
C SER A 324 21.53 -5.66 26.72
N ILE A 325 20.21 -5.52 26.72
CA ILE A 325 19.33 -6.19 27.70
C ILE A 325 18.51 -7.27 27.02
N GLY A 326 18.55 -8.48 27.57
CA GLY A 326 17.72 -9.61 27.18
C GLY A 326 17.11 -10.29 28.41
N CYS A 327 17.07 -11.62 28.39
CA CYS A 327 16.62 -12.39 29.54
C CYS A 327 17.65 -12.31 30.68
N TRP A 328 17.19 -12.26 31.93
CA TRP A 328 18.05 -12.17 33.12
C TRP A 328 19.13 -13.27 33.22
N PRO A 329 18.88 -14.56 32.84
CA PRO A 329 19.92 -15.57 32.99
C PRO A 329 21.07 -15.39 31.99
N CYS A 330 20.78 -14.82 30.81
CA CYS A 330 21.72 -14.73 29.67
C CYS A 330 22.22 -13.30 29.40
N THR A 331 22.08 -12.39 30.37
CA THR A 331 22.52 -11.00 30.25
C THR A 331 23.38 -10.64 31.45
N ARG A 332 24.53 -10.03 31.19
CA ARG A 332 25.46 -9.47 32.18
C ARG A 332 25.71 -7.99 31.90
N PRO A 333 26.21 -7.21 32.88
CA PRO A 333 26.77 -5.90 32.61
C PRO A 333 27.85 -5.98 31.53
N SER A 334 27.98 -4.94 30.73
CA SER A 334 29.01 -4.88 29.71
C SER A 334 30.38 -4.68 30.34
N VAL A 335 31.36 -5.43 29.86
CA VAL A 335 32.74 -5.41 30.35
C VAL A 335 33.67 -4.62 29.44
N ASP A 336 33.23 -4.35 28.20
CA ASP A 336 33.93 -3.54 27.21
C ASP A 336 33.06 -2.36 26.79
N ALA A 337 33.56 -1.14 26.98
CA ALA A 337 32.88 0.08 26.57
C ALA A 337 32.76 0.22 25.03
N SER A 338 33.58 -0.50 24.27
CA SER A 338 33.61 -0.47 22.79
C SER A 338 32.71 -1.53 22.12
N ASP A 339 32.15 -2.44 22.91
CA ASP A 339 31.15 -3.43 22.51
C ASP A 339 29.95 -3.43 23.48
N ILE A 340 28.90 -2.72 23.07
CA ILE A 340 27.65 -2.61 23.82
C ILE A 340 26.93 -3.96 24.02
N ARG A 341 27.32 -5.01 23.29
CA ARG A 341 26.76 -6.37 23.40
C ARG A 341 27.68 -7.33 24.13
N SER A 342 28.84 -6.89 24.65
CA SER A 342 29.80 -7.74 25.36
C SER A 342 29.18 -8.51 26.55
N GLY A 343 28.14 -7.96 27.17
CA GLY A 343 27.38 -8.64 28.24
C GLY A 343 26.43 -9.76 27.77
N ARG A 344 26.32 -10.06 26.47
CA ARG A 344 25.43 -11.08 25.89
C ARG A 344 26.25 -12.28 25.44
N TRP A 345 25.94 -13.46 25.98
CA TRP A 345 26.59 -14.73 25.62
C TRP A 345 28.11 -14.74 25.86
N ALA A 346 28.60 -14.03 26.88
CA ALA A 346 30.03 -13.92 27.20
C ALA A 346 30.79 -15.26 27.35
N GLU A 347 30.06 -16.36 27.62
CA GLU A 347 30.60 -17.72 27.80
C GLU A 347 30.17 -18.68 26.68
N SER A 348 29.66 -18.17 25.55
CA SER A 348 29.14 -18.98 24.43
C SER A 348 29.59 -18.42 23.07
N ASN A 349 29.70 -19.28 22.05
CA ASN A 349 30.05 -18.88 20.67
C ASN A 349 28.92 -18.14 19.93
N LYS A 350 27.80 -17.85 20.60
CA LYS A 350 26.62 -17.24 20.00
C LYS A 350 26.80 -15.74 19.78
N ARG A 351 26.68 -15.29 18.52
CA ARG A 351 26.83 -13.87 18.12
C ARG A 351 25.50 -13.15 17.91
N GLU A 352 24.43 -13.87 17.56
CA GLU A 352 23.11 -13.28 17.32
C GLU A 352 21.97 -14.15 17.85
N CYS A 353 20.84 -13.50 18.15
CA CYS A 353 19.63 -14.18 18.59
C CYS A 353 18.95 -14.86 17.40
N GLY A 354 18.56 -16.15 17.56
CA GLY A 354 17.92 -16.96 16.51
C GLY A 354 16.61 -16.40 15.95
N ILE A 355 16.01 -15.40 16.61
CA ILE A 355 14.85 -14.64 16.10
C ILE A 355 15.15 -13.82 14.83
N HIS A 356 16.43 -13.56 14.55
CA HIS A 356 16.89 -12.79 13.39
C HIS A 356 17.53 -13.65 12.31
N LEU A 357 17.69 -14.96 12.56
CA LEU A 357 18.34 -15.88 11.63
C LEU A 357 17.32 -16.59 10.73
N PRO A 358 17.64 -16.82 9.44
CA PRO A 358 16.90 -17.71 8.56
C PRO A 358 16.70 -19.10 9.20
N ARG A 359 15.65 -19.84 8.80
CA ARG A 359 15.42 -21.20 9.30
C ARG A 359 16.56 -22.17 8.95
N SER A 360 17.26 -21.98 7.82
CA SER A 360 18.30 -22.89 7.32
C SER A 360 19.64 -22.79 8.06
N SER A 361 20.01 -21.63 8.59
CA SER A 361 21.26 -21.42 9.33
C SER A 361 21.20 -21.90 10.79
N ARG A 362 20.08 -22.50 11.22
CA ARG A 362 19.88 -23.00 12.58
C ARG A 362 20.42 -24.42 12.80
N VAL A 363 20.81 -25.12 11.73
CA VAL A 363 21.26 -26.53 11.77
C VAL A 363 22.78 -26.67 11.91
N THR A 364 23.55 -25.62 11.61
CA THR A 364 25.03 -25.70 11.54
C THR A 364 25.77 -25.16 12.76
N ALA A 365 25.08 -24.89 13.88
CA ALA A 365 25.69 -24.40 15.12
C ALA A 365 25.42 -25.35 16.31
N ALA A 366 25.37 -26.65 16.03
CA ALA A 366 25.34 -27.72 17.03
C ALA A 366 26.76 -28.14 17.42
#